data_AF-A0A2V7FI86-F1
#
_entry.id   AF-A0A2V7FI86-F1
#
_cell.length_a   1.000
_cell.length_b   1.000
_cell.length_c   1.000
_cell.angle_alpha   90.00
_cell.angle_beta   90.00
_cell.angle_gamma   90.00
#
_symmetry.space_group_name_H-M   'P 1'
#
loop_
_entity.id
_entity.type
_entity.pdbx_description
1 polymer ?
#
loop_
_entity_poly.entity_id
_entity_poly.type
_entity_poly.pdbx_seq_one_letter_code
_entity_poly.pdbx_strand_id
1 'polypeptide(L)'
;MAVWMAVALAPVALFALRLIDDSAVALLVPPALALMIVLFLVVMGAAVRAAAGASLPRALAGAGGALLAVVLLTLPMSHVIGQRACPERMGVDRGVQVSSQMLDAWRNGERPSVAVWNDLGVADAWRTQIAGLRLIDYKLEDSGCWERLAPVTTTRTWHQFRVTVQRGDGERLSKVVTVHTRAARDGWRVAEIEGLEL
;
A
#
# COMPACT_ATOMS: atom_id res chain seq x y z
N MET A 1 12.12 33.46 -7.55
CA MET A 1 12.66 32.97 -6.26
C MET A 1 11.74 31.92 -5.62
N ALA A 2 10.43 32.18 -5.47
CA ALA A 2 9.47 31.22 -4.90
C ALA A 2 9.39 29.86 -5.66
N VAL A 3 9.44 29.88 -7.00
CA VAL A 3 9.43 28.66 -7.83
C VAL A 3 10.66 27.78 -7.56
N TRP A 4 11.84 28.39 -7.41
CA TRP A 4 13.08 27.67 -7.11
C TRP A 4 13.10 27.11 -5.68
N MET A 5 12.46 27.79 -4.71
CA MET A 5 12.27 27.22 -3.37
C MET A 5 11.32 26.02 -3.37
N ALA A 6 10.24 26.05 -4.16
CA ALA A 6 9.35 24.89 -4.30
C ALA A 6 10.06 23.67 -4.92
N VAL A 7 10.92 23.90 -5.93
CA VAL A 7 11.76 22.85 -6.54
C VAL A 7 12.79 22.31 -5.53
N ALA A 8 13.41 23.18 -4.73
CA ALA A 8 14.39 22.78 -3.72
C ALA A 8 13.77 22.05 -2.51
N LEU A 9 12.50 22.31 -2.19
CA LEU A 9 11.77 21.69 -1.07
C LEU A 9 11.14 20.34 -1.42
N ALA A 10 10.92 20.04 -2.70
CA ALA A 10 10.36 18.76 -3.13
C ALA A 10 11.19 17.52 -2.69
N PRO A 11 12.54 17.51 -2.79
CA PRO A 11 13.38 16.44 -2.25
C PRO A 11 13.26 16.27 -0.73
N VAL A 12 13.09 17.37 0.00
CA VAL A 12 12.93 17.35 1.47
C VAL A 12 11.59 16.74 1.86
N ALA A 13 10.52 17.05 1.13
CA ALA A 13 9.21 16.42 1.32
C ALA A 13 9.25 14.91 0.99
N LEU A 14 9.97 14.52 -0.08
CA LEU A 14 10.22 13.12 -0.44
C LEU A 14 10.98 12.37 0.66
N PHE A 15 12.02 12.98 1.23
CA PHE A 15 12.80 12.40 2.32
C PHE A 15 11.98 12.29 3.60
N ALA A 16 11.18 13.30 3.93
CA ALA A 16 10.28 13.29 5.08
C ALA A 16 9.22 12.18 4.96
N LEU A 17 8.63 11.99 3.78
CA LEU A 17 7.67 10.92 3.52
C LEU A 17 8.30 9.52 3.67
N ARG A 18 9.56 9.33 3.27
CA ARG A 18 10.29 8.07 3.50
C ARG A 18 10.61 7.81 4.96
N LEU A 19 11.01 8.85 5.70
CA LEU A 19 11.26 8.76 7.15
C LEU A 19 10.01 8.36 7.95
N ILE A 20 8.81 8.65 7.44
CA ILE A 20 7.54 8.20 8.04
C ILE A 20 7.48 6.68 8.07
N ASP A 21 7.91 6.02 7.00
CA ASP A 21 7.71 4.58 6.86
C ASP A 21 8.77 3.77 7.64
N ASP A 22 9.98 4.31 7.84
CA ASP A 22 11.11 3.58 8.43
C ASP A 22 11.39 3.89 9.92
N SER A 23 10.55 4.63 10.66
CA SER A 23 10.89 5.00 12.05
C SER A 23 9.73 5.13 13.04
N ALA A 24 10.06 4.95 14.33
CA ALA A 24 9.22 5.24 15.50
C ALA A 24 8.71 6.71 15.59
N VAL A 25 9.12 7.57 14.64
CA VAL A 25 8.75 9.00 14.53
C VAL A 25 7.40 9.20 13.83
N ALA A 26 6.74 8.13 13.35
CA ALA A 26 5.45 8.14 12.65
C ALA A 26 4.34 8.99 13.31
N LEU A 27 4.37 9.16 14.64
CA LEU A 27 3.41 10.01 15.39
C LEU A 27 3.69 11.52 15.26
N LEU A 28 4.95 11.92 15.04
CA LEU A 28 5.38 13.32 14.93
C LEU A 28 5.32 13.86 13.50
N VAL A 29 5.21 12.99 12.49
CA VAL A 29 5.26 13.44 11.10
C VAL A 29 3.96 14.06 10.59
N PRO A 30 2.74 13.54 10.86
CA PRO A 30 1.51 14.21 10.49
C PRO A 30 1.42 15.68 10.99
N PRO A 31 1.76 16.00 12.26
CA PRO A 31 1.77 17.39 12.71
C PRO A 31 2.91 18.21 12.09
N ALA A 32 4.09 17.62 11.85
CA ALA A 32 5.19 18.31 11.18
C ALA A 32 4.88 18.63 9.71
N LEU A 33 4.23 17.71 8.99
CA LEU A 33 3.77 17.91 7.61
C LEU A 33 2.70 19.00 7.56
N ALA A 34 1.74 18.98 8.48
CA ALA A 34 0.73 20.03 8.61
C ALA A 34 1.38 21.40 8.86
N LEU A 35 2.37 21.46 9.76
CA LEU A 35 3.13 22.68 10.04
C LEU A 35 3.87 23.19 8.79
N MET A 36 4.52 22.31 8.03
CA MET A 36 5.20 22.68 6.78
C MET A 36 4.23 23.20 5.71
N ILE A 37 3.06 22.58 5.57
CA ILE A 37 2.01 23.05 4.65
C ILE A 37 1.54 24.45 5.06
N VAL A 38 1.27 24.66 6.35
CA VAL A 38 0.86 25.97 6.87
C VAL A 38 1.93 27.02 6.61
N LEU A 39 3.20 26.72 6.90
CA LEU A 39 4.33 27.62 6.61
C LEU A 39 4.44 27.95 5.12
N PHE A 40 4.29 26.94 4.24
CA PHE A 40 4.30 27.14 2.80
C PHE A 40 3.17 28.07 2.35
N LEU A 41 1.94 27.86 2.85
CA LEU A 41 0.79 28.72 2.56
C LEU A 41 1.00 30.15 3.06
N VAL A 42 1.57 30.32 4.26
CA VAL A 42 1.89 31.63 4.83
C VAL A 42 2.93 32.37 3.97
N VAL A 43 4.02 31.68 3.59
CA VAL A 43 5.07 32.25 2.73
C VAL A 43 4.51 32.60 1.35
N MET A 44 3.65 31.75 0.79
CA MET A 44 2.99 32.02 -0.49
C MET A 44 2.05 33.22 -0.39
N GLY A 45 1.25 33.33 0.67
CA GLY A 45 0.40 34.47 0.95
C GLY A 45 1.19 35.78 1.11
N ALA A 46 2.31 35.74 1.85
CA ALA A 46 3.20 36.88 2.00
C ALA A 46 3.84 37.31 0.67
N ALA A 47 4.27 36.35 -0.16
CA ALA A 47 4.83 36.62 -1.48
C ALA A 47 3.80 37.23 -2.44
N VAL A 48 2.56 36.74 -2.43
CA VAL A 48 1.44 37.32 -3.21
C VAL A 48 1.14 38.74 -2.74
N ARG A 49 1.10 38.98 -1.42
CA ARG A 49 0.84 40.32 -0.85
C ARG A 49 1.93 41.33 -1.18
N ALA A 50 3.20 40.91 -1.18
CA ALA A 50 4.33 41.74 -1.58
C ALA A 50 4.34 42.03 -3.09
N ALA A 51 3.93 41.08 -3.93
CA ALA A 51 3.87 41.23 -5.38
C ALA A 51 2.61 41.95 -5.90
N ALA A 52 1.54 41.99 -5.10
CA ALA A 52 0.28 42.66 -5.43
C ALA A 52 0.43 44.17 -5.66
N GLY A 53 1.48 44.79 -5.11
CA GLY A 53 1.80 46.21 -5.35
C GLY A 53 2.28 46.53 -6.76
N ALA A 54 2.67 45.53 -7.57
CA ALA A 54 3.24 45.75 -8.91
C ALA A 54 2.41 45.13 -10.06
N SER A 55 1.82 43.94 -9.88
CA SER A 55 0.76 43.43 -10.78
C SER A 55 0.11 42.14 -10.23
N LEU A 56 -1.12 42.29 -9.72
CA LEU A 56 -1.97 41.19 -9.20
C LEU A 56 -2.11 39.97 -10.15
N PRO A 57 -2.35 40.14 -11.48
CA PRO A 57 -2.52 38.98 -12.37
C PRO A 57 -1.25 38.15 -12.56
N ARG A 58 -0.05 38.75 -12.54
CA ARG A 58 1.21 37.98 -12.59
C ARG A 58 1.49 37.24 -11.30
N ALA A 59 1.13 37.82 -10.16
CA ALA A 59 1.27 37.17 -8.85
C ALA A 59 0.37 35.93 -8.75
N LEU A 60 -0.88 36.03 -9.21
CA LEU A 60 -1.82 34.91 -9.25
C LEU A 60 -1.37 33.80 -10.21
N ALA A 61 -0.87 34.15 -11.40
CA ALA A 61 -0.32 33.18 -12.35
C ALA A 61 0.90 32.43 -11.79
N GLY A 62 1.79 33.14 -11.09
CA GLY A 62 2.95 32.55 -10.43
C GLY A 62 2.58 31.62 -9.27
N ALA A 63 1.59 32.00 -8.44
CA ALA A 63 1.09 31.17 -7.35
C ALA A 63 0.36 29.92 -7.89
N GLY A 64 -0.48 30.09 -8.91
CA GLY A 64 -1.16 28.97 -9.59
C GLY A 64 -0.18 27.99 -10.23
N GLY A 65 0.87 28.50 -10.89
CA GLY A 65 1.94 27.67 -11.47
C GLY A 65 2.75 26.92 -10.42
N ALA A 66 3.03 27.53 -9.26
CA ALA A 66 3.71 26.86 -8.15
C ALA A 66 2.85 25.76 -7.53
N LEU A 67 1.55 26.02 -7.30
CA LEU A 67 0.60 25.00 -6.86
C LEU A 67 0.50 23.84 -7.85
N LEU A 68 0.40 24.15 -9.14
CA LEU A 68 0.36 23.13 -10.20
C LEU A 68 1.65 22.31 -10.23
N ALA A 69 2.83 22.94 -10.09
CA ALA A 69 4.10 22.24 -10.02
C ALA A 69 4.19 21.32 -8.79
N VAL A 70 3.73 21.77 -7.62
CA VAL A 70 3.66 20.92 -6.41
C VAL A 70 2.73 19.73 -6.63
N VAL A 71 1.55 19.95 -7.23
CA VAL A 71 0.60 18.87 -7.56
C VAL A 71 1.23 17.88 -8.53
N LEU A 72 1.85 18.36 -9.61
CA LEU A 72 2.50 17.50 -10.62
C LEU A 72 3.71 16.74 -10.06
N LEU A 73 4.46 17.32 -9.13
CA LEU A 73 5.60 16.65 -8.47
C LEU A 73 5.16 15.64 -7.41
N THR A 74 3.99 15.82 -6.81
CA THR A 74 3.43 14.90 -5.80
C THR A 74 2.53 13.81 -6.39
N LEU A 75 2.00 14.01 -7.61
CA LEU A 75 1.16 13.05 -8.34
C LEU A 75 1.80 11.66 -8.52
N PRO A 76 3.08 11.54 -8.91
CA PRO A 76 3.73 10.23 -9.01
C PRO A 76 3.76 9.49 -7.67
N MET A 77 3.78 10.22 -6.55
CA MET A 77 3.75 9.60 -5.22
C MET A 77 2.36 9.05 -4.86
N SER A 78 1.28 9.65 -5.39
CA SER A 78 -0.08 9.15 -5.17
C SER A 78 -0.49 8.00 -6.09
N HIS A 79 0.20 7.81 -7.22
CA HIS A 79 -0.20 6.87 -8.27
C HIS A 79 0.77 5.71 -8.54
N VAL A 80 1.99 5.69 -7.97
CA VAL A 80 2.86 4.51 -8.07
C VAL A 80 2.39 3.45 -7.08
N ILE A 81 1.67 2.47 -7.63
CA ILE A 81 1.20 1.26 -6.95
C ILE A 81 2.22 0.15 -7.23
N GLY A 82 2.67 -0.54 -6.21
CA GLY A 82 3.61 -1.66 -6.37
C GLY A 82 3.82 -2.45 -5.09
N GLN A 83 4.38 -3.65 -5.26
CA GLN A 83 4.80 -4.54 -4.18
C GLN A 83 6.03 -3.96 -3.47
N ARG A 84 5.95 -3.76 -2.14
CA ARG A 84 7.08 -3.33 -1.31
C ARG A 84 7.08 -4.01 0.05
N ALA A 85 8.25 -4.07 0.70
CA ALA A 85 8.34 -4.49 2.09
C ALA A 85 7.46 -3.58 2.98
N CYS A 86 6.73 -4.19 3.91
CA CYS A 86 5.93 -3.44 4.87
C CYS A 86 6.81 -2.70 5.89
N PRO A 87 6.45 -1.47 6.29
CA PRO A 87 7.12 -0.77 7.38
C PRO A 87 7.06 -1.54 8.69
N GLU A 88 8.14 -1.47 9.48
CA GLU A 88 8.30 -2.23 10.73
C GLU A 88 7.17 -2.02 11.74
N ARG A 89 6.61 -0.81 11.79
CA ARG A 89 5.51 -0.42 12.69
C ARG A 89 4.23 -1.25 12.55
N MET A 90 4.06 -2.03 11.48
CA MET A 90 2.90 -2.92 11.32
C MET A 90 2.95 -4.19 12.17
N GLY A 91 4.05 -4.44 12.88
CA GLY A 91 4.22 -5.66 13.66
C GLY A 91 4.46 -6.88 12.76
N VAL A 92 4.44 -8.08 13.35
CA VAL A 92 4.88 -9.32 12.68
C VAL A 92 3.76 -10.01 11.90
N ASP A 93 2.52 -9.85 12.34
CA ASP A 93 1.40 -10.68 11.89
C ASP A 93 0.93 -10.33 10.46
N ARG A 94 0.87 -9.04 10.09
CA ARG A 94 0.70 -8.47 8.72
C ARG A 94 -0.29 -9.17 7.76
N GLY A 95 -1.18 -10.01 8.27
CA GLY A 95 -2.05 -10.91 7.49
C GLY A 95 -1.38 -12.16 6.91
N VAL A 96 -0.11 -12.43 7.22
CA VAL A 96 0.54 -13.70 6.82
C VAL A 96 -0.17 -14.87 7.50
N GLN A 97 -0.48 -14.73 8.80
CA GLN A 97 -1.08 -15.81 9.57
C GLN A 97 -2.46 -16.22 9.04
N VAL A 98 -3.32 -15.27 8.69
CA VAL A 98 -4.64 -15.58 8.12
C VAL A 98 -4.53 -16.24 6.74
N SER A 99 -3.51 -15.88 5.96
CA SER A 99 -3.20 -16.53 4.68
C SER A 99 -2.72 -17.97 4.87
N SER A 100 -1.85 -18.21 5.87
CA SER A 100 -1.42 -19.56 6.24
C SER A 100 -2.59 -20.41 6.75
N GLN A 101 -3.47 -19.87 7.60
CA GLN A 101 -4.68 -20.58 8.06
C GLN A 101 -5.58 -21.04 6.91
N MET A 102 -5.74 -20.19 5.89
CA MET A 102 -6.47 -20.53 4.68
C MET A 102 -5.81 -21.70 3.92
N LEU A 103 -4.49 -21.66 3.74
CA LEU A 103 -3.73 -22.71 3.04
C LEU A 103 -3.67 -24.01 3.84
N ASP A 104 -3.53 -23.94 5.16
CA ASP A 104 -3.55 -25.10 6.06
C ASP A 104 -4.89 -25.82 6.00
N ALA A 105 -6.00 -25.07 6.05
CA ALA A 105 -7.33 -25.65 5.88
C ALA A 105 -7.48 -26.33 4.51
N TRP A 106 -6.99 -25.72 3.42
CA TRP A 106 -6.99 -26.40 2.11
C TRP A 106 -6.14 -27.68 2.10
N ARG A 107 -4.94 -27.64 2.68
CA ARG A 107 -4.05 -28.81 2.81
C ARG A 107 -4.73 -29.97 3.55
N ASN A 108 -5.50 -29.65 4.59
CA ASN A 108 -6.22 -30.61 5.40
C ASN A 108 -7.57 -31.03 4.81
N GLY A 109 -7.99 -30.45 3.67
CA GLY A 109 -9.32 -30.70 3.08
C GLY A 109 -10.47 -30.09 3.90
N GLU A 110 -10.16 -29.13 4.76
CA GLU A 110 -11.09 -28.42 5.62
C GLU A 110 -11.58 -27.12 4.97
N ARG A 111 -12.65 -26.54 5.53
CA ARG A 111 -13.12 -25.22 5.12
C ARG A 111 -12.55 -24.16 6.07
N PRO A 112 -11.84 -23.13 5.57
CA PRO A 112 -11.40 -22.03 6.42
C PRO A 112 -12.60 -21.34 7.09
N SER A 113 -12.43 -20.90 8.33
CA SER A 113 -13.45 -20.17 9.09
C SER A 113 -13.91 -18.92 8.34
N VAL A 114 -15.17 -18.50 8.53
CA VAL A 114 -15.71 -17.24 7.97
C VAL A 114 -14.87 -16.02 8.40
N ALA A 115 -14.23 -16.08 9.58
CA ALA A 115 -13.35 -15.03 10.08
C ALA A 115 -12.09 -14.81 9.23
N VAL A 116 -11.66 -15.82 8.45
CA VAL A 116 -10.51 -15.73 7.53
C VAL A 116 -10.82 -14.80 6.36
N TRP A 117 -12.08 -14.71 5.96
CA TRP A 117 -12.49 -14.07 4.72
C TRP A 117 -12.99 -12.65 4.96
N ASN A 118 -12.56 -11.72 4.12
CA ASN A 118 -13.06 -10.35 4.13
C ASN A 118 -14.51 -10.29 3.62
N ASP A 119 -14.82 -11.12 2.63
CA ASP A 119 -16.15 -11.29 2.06
C ASP A 119 -16.38 -12.76 1.65
N LEU A 120 -17.63 -13.21 1.68
CA LEU A 120 -17.99 -14.59 1.33
C LEU A 120 -17.82 -14.88 -0.17
N GLY A 121 -17.95 -13.88 -1.04
CA GLY A 121 -17.71 -14.04 -2.47
C GLY A 121 -16.26 -14.43 -2.79
N VAL A 122 -15.29 -13.93 -2.00
CA VAL A 122 -13.87 -14.32 -2.12
C VAL A 122 -13.68 -15.78 -1.74
N ALA A 123 -14.32 -16.22 -0.66
CA ALA A 123 -14.28 -17.61 -0.20
C ALA A 123 -14.88 -18.57 -1.26
N ASP A 124 -15.97 -18.16 -1.90
CA ASP A 124 -16.67 -18.96 -2.90
C ASP A 124 -15.90 -19.03 -4.22
N ALA A 125 -15.34 -17.92 -4.69
CA ALA A 125 -14.46 -17.88 -5.85
C ALA A 125 -13.24 -18.78 -5.63
N TRP A 126 -12.59 -18.67 -4.47
CA TRP A 126 -11.46 -19.52 -4.10
C TRP A 126 -11.83 -21.00 -4.11
N ARG A 127 -12.92 -21.40 -3.43
CA ARG A 127 -13.39 -22.79 -3.41
C ARG A 127 -13.62 -23.35 -4.81
N THR A 128 -14.16 -22.53 -5.70
CA THR A 128 -14.39 -22.91 -7.09
C THR A 128 -13.06 -23.14 -7.82
N GLN A 129 -12.09 -22.26 -7.60
CA GLN A 129 -10.76 -22.34 -8.22
C GLN A 129 -9.94 -23.55 -7.76
N ILE A 130 -10.05 -23.94 -6.48
CA ILE A 130 -9.34 -25.12 -5.94
C ILE A 130 -10.09 -26.44 -6.11
N ALA A 131 -11.26 -26.44 -6.74
CA ALA A 131 -12.08 -27.64 -6.89
C ALA A 131 -11.31 -28.73 -7.66
N GLY A 132 -11.22 -29.93 -7.08
CA GLY A 132 -10.48 -31.04 -7.68
C GLY A 132 -8.95 -30.97 -7.52
N LEU A 133 -8.44 -30.01 -6.76
CA LEU A 133 -7.02 -29.89 -6.42
C LEU A 133 -6.78 -30.22 -4.95
N ARG A 134 -5.76 -31.03 -4.70
CA ARG A 134 -5.25 -31.27 -3.36
C ARG A 134 -3.95 -30.49 -3.16
N LEU A 135 -3.91 -29.63 -2.14
CA LEU A 135 -2.65 -29.00 -1.74
C LEU A 135 -1.77 -30.03 -1.01
N ILE A 136 -0.55 -30.21 -1.49
CA ILE A 136 0.44 -31.12 -0.91
C ILE A 136 1.33 -30.37 0.09
N ASP A 137 1.81 -29.20 -0.33
CA ASP A 137 2.70 -28.36 0.47
C ASP A 137 2.67 -26.91 -0.02
N TYR A 138 3.07 -25.97 0.83
CA TYR A 138 3.23 -24.57 0.46
C TYR A 138 4.37 -23.91 1.24
N LYS A 139 5.00 -22.90 0.63
CA LYS A 139 6.06 -22.09 1.24
C LYS A 139 5.83 -20.62 0.94
N LEU A 140 5.96 -19.77 1.96
CA LEU A 140 6.01 -18.32 1.78
C LEU A 140 7.32 -17.94 1.05
N GLU A 141 7.20 -17.32 -0.12
CA GLU A 141 8.35 -16.85 -0.92
C GLU A 141 8.65 -15.38 -0.62
N ASP A 142 7.60 -14.54 -0.59
CA ASP A 142 7.73 -13.12 -0.34
C ASP A 142 6.45 -12.56 0.28
N SER A 143 6.57 -11.46 1.00
CA SER A 143 5.42 -10.74 1.54
C SER A 143 5.69 -9.25 1.61
N GLY A 144 4.62 -8.48 1.52
CA GLY A 144 4.75 -7.05 1.57
C GLY A 144 3.44 -6.33 1.67
N CYS A 145 3.56 -5.03 1.55
CA CYS A 145 2.46 -4.12 1.55
C CYS A 145 2.14 -3.75 0.12
N TRP A 146 0.85 -3.78 -0.16
CA TRP A 146 0.33 -3.40 -1.46
C TRP A 146 -0.02 -1.92 -1.32
N GLU A 147 0.83 -1.04 -1.88
CA GLU A 147 0.59 0.40 -2.15
C GLU A 147 1.71 1.35 -1.67
N ARG A 148 1.84 2.42 -2.47
CA ARG A 148 2.37 3.78 -2.21
C ARG A 148 3.87 3.98 -1.96
N LEU A 149 4.37 5.00 -2.67
CA LEU A 149 5.48 5.85 -2.24
C LEU A 149 5.00 6.77 -1.10
N ALA A 150 4.76 6.19 0.07
CA ALA A 150 4.52 6.87 1.34
C ALA A 150 3.32 7.85 1.45
N PRO A 151 2.61 7.88 2.58
CA PRO A 151 2.64 6.88 3.64
C PRO A 151 1.97 5.58 3.16
N VAL A 152 2.60 4.44 3.46
CA VAL A 152 2.01 3.13 3.20
C VAL A 152 0.77 2.97 4.08
N THR A 153 -0.38 2.70 3.46
CA THR A 153 -1.60 2.35 4.16
C THR A 153 -1.36 1.00 4.86
N THR A 154 -1.37 1.00 6.19
CA THR A 154 -1.07 -0.20 6.99
C THR A 154 -2.21 -1.22 7.00
N THR A 155 -3.06 -1.18 5.99
CA THR A 155 -4.37 -1.85 5.96
C THR A 155 -4.50 -2.85 4.83
N ARG A 156 -3.50 -2.97 3.94
CA ARG A 156 -3.47 -3.92 2.83
C ARG A 156 -2.09 -4.54 2.66
N THR A 157 -2.05 -5.86 2.53
CA THR A 157 -0.81 -6.62 2.33
C THR A 157 -1.00 -7.68 1.25
N TRP A 158 0.11 -8.18 0.73
CA TRP A 158 0.16 -9.29 -0.22
C TRP A 158 1.18 -10.31 0.27
N HIS A 159 0.90 -11.59 0.03
CA HIS A 159 1.74 -12.71 0.46
C HIS A 159 1.85 -13.72 -0.68
N GLN A 160 3.04 -13.91 -1.22
CA GLN A 160 3.31 -14.87 -2.27
C GLN A 160 3.69 -16.22 -1.68
N PHE A 161 2.91 -17.24 -2.03
CA PHE A 161 3.14 -18.62 -1.64
C PHE A 161 3.45 -19.45 -2.87
N ARG A 162 4.56 -20.18 -2.84
CA ARG A 162 4.78 -21.29 -3.74
C ARG A 162 3.99 -22.48 -3.23
N VAL A 163 2.97 -22.89 -3.96
CA VAL A 163 2.11 -24.03 -3.64
C VAL A 163 2.46 -25.22 -4.53
N THR A 164 2.41 -26.41 -3.96
CA THR A 164 2.51 -27.68 -4.70
C THR A 164 1.16 -28.36 -4.64
N VAL A 165 0.48 -28.48 -5.77
CA VAL A 165 -0.86 -29.06 -5.88
C VAL A 165 -0.81 -30.38 -6.63
N GLN A 166 -1.72 -31.28 -6.29
CA GLN A 166 -1.98 -32.52 -7.02
C GLN A 166 -3.37 -32.45 -7.65
N ARG A 167 -3.44 -32.68 -8.97
CA ARG A 167 -4.69 -32.78 -9.72
C ARG A 167 -5.24 -34.22 -9.66
N GLY A 168 -6.53 -34.41 -9.95
CA GLY A 168 -7.21 -35.71 -9.89
C GLY A 168 -6.62 -36.82 -10.77
N ASP A 169 -5.84 -36.47 -11.80
CA ASP A 169 -5.08 -37.40 -12.65
C ASP A 169 -3.75 -37.86 -12.01
N GLY A 170 -3.42 -37.33 -10.83
CA GLY A 170 -2.20 -37.62 -10.08
C GLY A 170 -1.02 -36.70 -10.42
N GLU A 171 -1.15 -35.82 -11.42
CA GLU A 171 -0.11 -34.85 -11.79
C GLU A 171 0.18 -33.87 -10.66
N ARG A 172 1.45 -33.54 -10.44
CA ARG A 172 1.89 -32.56 -9.45
C ARG A 172 2.39 -31.29 -10.13
N LEU A 173 1.86 -30.16 -9.70
CA LEU A 173 2.19 -28.84 -10.25
C LEU A 173 2.70 -27.93 -9.13
N SER A 174 3.75 -27.16 -9.41
CA SER A 174 4.21 -26.07 -8.55
C SER A 174 3.78 -24.74 -9.17
N LYS A 175 3.08 -23.91 -8.39
CA LYS A 175 2.53 -22.62 -8.81
C LYS A 175 2.80 -21.56 -7.74
N VAL A 176 2.77 -20.30 -8.14
CA VAL A 176 2.83 -19.16 -7.21
C VAL A 176 1.42 -18.61 -7.07
N VAL A 177 0.96 -18.48 -5.84
CA VAL A 177 -0.33 -17.89 -5.46
C VAL A 177 -0.04 -16.65 -4.65
N THR A 178 -0.66 -15.53 -5.02
CA THR A 178 -0.59 -14.28 -4.26
C THR A 178 -1.87 -14.13 -3.47
N VAL A 179 -1.77 -14.05 -2.15
CA VAL A 179 -2.90 -13.81 -1.25
C VAL A 179 -2.85 -12.37 -0.79
N HIS A 180 -3.88 -11.60 -1.12
CA HIS A 180 -4.05 -10.23 -0.66
C HIS A 180 -4.89 -10.23 0.61
N THR A 181 -4.42 -9.53 1.64
CA THR A 181 -5.17 -9.39 2.89
C THR A 181 -5.43 -7.94 3.24
N ARG A 182 -6.48 -7.73 4.02
CA ARG A 182 -6.93 -6.42 4.47
C ARG A 182 -7.14 -6.42 5.98
N ALA A 183 -6.78 -5.32 6.62
CA ALA A 183 -7.06 -5.10 8.03
C ALA A 183 -8.58 -4.90 8.24
N ALA A 184 -9.13 -5.62 9.20
CA ALA A 184 -10.49 -5.52 9.72
C ALA A 184 -10.47 -5.06 11.18
N ARG A 185 -11.63 -4.88 11.81
CA ARG A 185 -11.73 -4.43 13.21
C ARG A 185 -11.10 -5.39 14.22
N ASP A 186 -11.08 -6.67 13.89
CA ASP A 186 -10.72 -7.80 14.75
C ASP A 186 -9.45 -8.54 14.31
N GLY A 187 -8.78 -8.08 13.26
CA GLY A 187 -7.56 -8.73 12.74
C GLY A 187 -7.40 -8.54 11.24
N TRP A 188 -6.75 -9.49 10.59
CA TRP A 188 -6.55 -9.51 9.14
C TRP A 188 -7.49 -10.50 8.48
N ARG A 189 -7.88 -10.21 7.24
CA ARG A 189 -8.76 -11.07 6.45
C ARG A 189 -8.30 -11.15 5.00
N VAL A 190 -8.47 -12.31 4.37
CA VAL A 190 -8.19 -12.53 2.95
C VAL A 190 -9.21 -11.77 2.11
N ALA A 191 -8.71 -10.88 1.27
CA ALA A 191 -9.51 -9.98 0.44
C ALA A 191 -9.53 -10.39 -1.03
N GLU A 192 -8.47 -11.02 -1.52
CA GLU A 192 -8.32 -11.44 -2.92
C GLU A 192 -7.20 -12.48 -3.04
N ILE A 193 -7.28 -13.33 -4.07
CA ILE A 193 -6.29 -14.37 -4.35
C ILE A 193 -6.03 -14.39 -5.86
N GLU A 194 -4.76 -14.39 -6.25
CA GLU A 194 -4.31 -14.41 -7.64
C GLU A 194 -3.35 -15.58 -7.91
N GLY A 195 -3.21 -15.99 -9.18
CA GLY A 195 -2.11 -16.86 -9.64
C GLY A 195 -2.37 -18.36 -9.67
N LEU A 196 -3.55 -18.84 -9.24
CA LEU A 196 -3.94 -20.26 -9.33
C LEU A 196 -4.70 -20.59 -10.63
N GLU A 197 -4.33 -19.98 -11.75
CA GLU A 197 -4.87 -20.35 -13.07
C GLU A 197 -4.18 -21.64 -13.56
N LEU A 198 -4.99 -22.65 -13.89
CA LEU A 198 -4.59 -24.03 -14.19
C LEU A 198 -5.06 -24.52 -15.56
#